data_AF-A0A806KHC1-F1
#
_entry.id   AF-A0A806KHC1-F1
#
_cell.length_a   1.000
_cell.length_b   1.000
_cell.length_c   1.000
_cell.angle_alpha   90.00
_cell.angle_beta   90.00
_cell.angle_gamma   90.00
#
_symmetry.space_group_name_H-M   'P 1'
#
loop_
_entity.id
_entity.type
_entity.pdbx_description
1 polymer ?
#
loop_
_entity_poly.entity_id
_entity_poly.type
_entity_poly.pdbx_seq_one_letter_code
_entity_poly.pdbx_strand_id
1 'polypeptide(L)' 'MARMTEEEADLLDKEITGADITLKPGPGGIFTRQRALLDALDRASADYIMTRAIATDKMPLQILGEVVHEKIAASYQA' A
#
# COMPACT_ATOMS: atom_id res chain seq x y z
N MET A 1 -28.93 4.21 6.10
CA MET A 1 -28.04 3.31 6.87
C MET A 1 -28.89 2.63 7.93
N ALA A 2 -29.25 1.36 7.74
CA ALA A 2 -29.98 0.61 8.77
C ALA A 2 -29.08 0.46 10.00
N ARG A 3 -29.60 0.73 11.20
CA ARG A 3 -28.85 0.50 12.44
C ARG A 3 -28.98 -0.98 12.77
N MET A 4 -27.86 -1.68 12.76
CA MET A 4 -27.77 -3.08 13.18
C MET A 4 -28.28 -3.20 14.61
N THR A 5 -29.09 -4.22 14.88
CA THR A 5 -29.59 -4.51 16.23
C THR A 5 -28.50 -5.18 17.07
N GLU A 6 -28.62 -5.15 18.41
CA GLU A 6 -27.62 -5.75 19.31
C GLU A 6 -27.48 -7.27 19.07
N GLU A 7 -28.57 -7.97 18.78
CA GLU A 7 -28.55 -9.40 18.48
C GLU A 7 -27.79 -9.73 17.17
N GLU A 8 -27.95 -8.89 16.16
CA GLU A 8 -27.22 -9.03 14.90
C GLU A 8 -25.72 -8.72 15.09
N ALA A 9 -25.39 -7.80 16.00
CA ALA A 9 -24.00 -7.49 16.36
C ALA A 9 -23.32 -8.69 17.04
N ASP A 10 -24.01 -9.31 18.00
CA ASP A 10 -23.48 -10.45 18.76
C ASP A 10 -23.32 -11.71 17.89
N LEU A 11 -24.21 -11.91 16.92
CA LEU A 11 -24.09 -12.99 15.95
C LEU A 11 -22.89 -12.78 15.03
N LEU A 12 -22.72 -11.55 14.53
CA LEU A 12 -21.59 -11.19 13.69
C LEU A 12 -20.26 -11.33 14.44
N ASP A 13 -20.21 -10.94 15.72
CA ASP A 13 -19.01 -11.04 16.55
C ASP A 13 -18.63 -12.51 16.79
N LYS A 14 -19.61 -13.38 17.05
CA LYS A 14 -19.39 -14.83 17.17
C LYS A 14 -18.91 -15.47 15.87
N GLU A 15 -19.49 -15.08 14.73
CA GLU A 15 -19.04 -15.58 13.42
C GLU A 15 -17.62 -15.15 13.10
N ILE A 16 -17.26 -13.89 13.36
CA ILE A 16 -15.91 -13.37 13.09
C ILE A 16 -14.88 -13.99 14.06
N THR A 17 -15.21 -14.12 15.34
CA THR A 17 -14.33 -14.69 16.36
C THR A 17 -14.08 -16.19 16.15
N GLY A 18 -15.07 -16.92 15.63
CA GLY A 18 -14.96 -18.33 15.29
C GLY A 18 -14.36 -18.62 13.91
N ALA A 19 -14.17 -17.60 13.07
CA ALA A 19 -13.57 -17.76 11.77
C ALA A 19 -12.08 -18.06 11.90
N ASP A 20 -11.63 -19.19 11.36
CA ASP A 20 -10.21 -19.48 11.18
C ASP A 20 -9.68 -18.53 10.10
N ILE A 21 -9.25 -17.32 10.50
CA ILE A 21 -8.62 -16.35 9.62
C ILE A 21 -7.21 -16.84 9.34
N THR A 22 -7.10 -17.86 8.51
CA THR A 22 -5.82 -18.25 7.94
C THR A 22 -5.42 -17.12 7.00
N LEU A 23 -4.51 -16.25 7.45
CA LEU A 23 -3.85 -15.26 6.60
C LEU A 23 -3.07 -16.03 5.53
N LYS A 24 -3.73 -16.38 4.43
CA LYS A 24 -3.07 -17.00 3.28
C LYS A 24 -2.03 -16.00 2.80
N PRO A 25 -0.72 -16.31 2.87
CA PRO A 25 0.28 -15.47 2.25
C PRO A 25 -0.06 -15.45 0.76
N GLY A 26 -0.55 -14.32 0.25
CA GLY A 26 -0.65 -14.13 -1.20
C GLY A 26 0.74 -14.31 -1.83
N PRO A 27 0.82 -14.69 -3.12
CA PRO A 27 2.09 -14.86 -3.80
C PRO A 27 2.76 -13.49 -3.99
N GLY A 28 3.48 -13.03 -2.96
CA GLY A 28 4.15 -11.74 -3.00
C GLY A 28 4.41 -11.12 -1.65
N GLY A 29 5.69 -10.83 -1.37
CA GLY A 29 6.11 -10.05 -0.20
C GLY A 29 5.56 -8.61 -0.24
N ILE A 30 5.89 -7.82 0.78
CA ILE A 30 5.49 -6.40 0.88
C ILE A 30 5.79 -5.63 -0.41
N PHE A 31 6.94 -5.90 -1.02
CA PHE A 31 7.37 -5.29 -2.28
C PHE A 31 6.52 -5.69 -3.50
N THR A 32 5.98 -6.91 -3.55
CA THR A 32 5.11 -7.36 -4.65
C THR A 32 3.75 -6.65 -4.58
N ARG A 33 3.22 -6.46 -3.36
CA ARG A 33 1.99 -5.69 -3.13
C ARG A 33 2.18 -4.20 -3.44
N GLN A 34 3.34 -3.64 -3.10
CA GLN A 34 3.69 -2.27 -3.45
C GLN A 34 3.90 -2.08 -4.95
N ARG A 35 4.45 -3.09 -5.66
CA ARG A 35 4.59 -3.05 -7.12
C ARG A 35 3.25 -2.93 -7.83
N ALA A 36 2.23 -3.68 -7.39
CA ALA A 36 0.88 -3.58 -7.95
C ALA A 36 0.27 -2.17 -7.79
N LEU A 37 0.61 -1.45 -6.71
CA LEU A 37 0.20 -0.05 -6.54
C LEU A 37 0.93 0.91 -7.50
N LEU A 38 2.09 0.50 -8.01
CA LEU A 38 2.87 1.24 -9.00
C LEU A 38 2.51 0.86 -10.44
N ASP A 39 1.60 -0.09 -10.69
CA ASP A 39 1.21 -0.50 -12.05
C ASP A 39 0.51 0.63 -12.84
N ALA A 40 0.01 1.67 -12.16
CA ALA A 40 -0.49 2.88 -12.80
C ALA A 40 0.62 3.79 -13.36
N LEU A 41 1.88 3.57 -12.96
CA LEU A 41 3.03 4.26 -13.51
C LEU A 41 3.57 3.53 -14.74
N ASP A 42 4.26 4.26 -15.62
CA ASP A 42 5.02 3.61 -16.66
C ASP A 42 6.09 2.69 -16.05
N ARG A 43 6.43 1.62 -16.77
CA ARG A 43 7.33 0.58 -16.29
C ARG A 43 8.70 1.13 -15.86
N ALA A 44 9.22 2.14 -16.57
CA ALA A 44 10.51 2.72 -16.25
C ALA A 44 10.48 3.49 -14.92
N SER A 45 9.42 4.26 -14.68
CA SER A 45 9.19 4.94 -13.40
C SER A 45 9.02 3.95 -12.25
N ALA A 46 8.24 2.90 -12.45
CA ALA A 46 8.05 1.87 -11.42
C ALA A 46 9.37 1.14 -11.10
N ASP A 47 10.17 0.80 -12.11
CA ASP A 47 11.49 0.16 -11.94
C ASP A 47 12.48 1.08 -11.22
N TYR A 48 12.49 2.37 -11.56
CA TYR A 48 13.30 3.36 -10.89
C TYR A 48 12.97 3.47 -9.40
N ILE A 49 11.68 3.61 -9.06
CA ILE A 49 11.23 3.74 -7.67
C ILE A 49 11.58 2.49 -6.87
N MET A 50 11.33 1.30 -7.42
CA MET A 50 11.63 0.04 -6.75
C MET A 50 13.14 -0.16 -6.54
N THR A 51 13.95 0.15 -7.55
CA THR A 51 15.42 0.04 -7.47
C THR A 51 15.97 0.98 -6.41
N ARG A 52 15.49 2.24 -6.39
CA ARG A 52 15.92 3.24 -5.39
C ARG A 52 15.47 2.85 -3.99
N ALA A 53 14.23 2.37 -3.84
CA ALA A 53 13.70 1.85 -2.57
C ALA A 53 14.57 0.72 -2.00
N ILE A 54 14.93 -0.27 -2.83
CA ILE A 54 15.82 -1.38 -2.44
C ILE A 54 17.22 -0.88 -2.07
N ALA A 55 17.78 0.04 -2.86
CA ALA A 55 19.14 0.54 -2.64
C ALA A 55 19.27 1.41 -1.37
N THR A 56 18.21 2.12 -0.99
CA THR A 56 18.23 3.06 0.15
C THR A 56 17.54 2.51 1.40
N ASP A 57 17.04 1.27 1.36
CA ASP A 57 16.19 0.69 2.41
C ASP A 57 15.01 1.60 2.80
N LYS A 58 14.39 2.19 1.78
CA LYS A 58 13.24 3.11 1.94
C LYS A 58 12.00 2.49 1.34
N MET A 59 10.84 2.90 1.85
CA MET A 59 9.56 2.57 1.25
C MET A 59 9.42 3.30 -0.10
N PRO A 60 8.86 2.67 -1.14
CA PRO A 60 8.57 3.32 -2.43
C PRO A 60 7.82 4.65 -2.32
N LEU A 61 6.92 4.78 -1.34
CA LEU A 61 6.18 6.02 -1.05
C LEU A 61 7.10 7.16 -0.56
N GLN A 62 8.14 6.84 0.20
CA GLN A 62 9.11 7.84 0.65
C GLN A 62 9.93 8.37 -0.54
N ILE A 63 10.33 7.47 -1.45
CA ILE A 63 11.03 7.85 -2.69
C ILE A 63 10.16 8.76 -3.56
N LEU A 64 8.87 8.44 -3.71
CA LEU A 64 7.92 9.30 -4.43
C LEU A 64 7.83 10.70 -3.81
N GLY A 65 7.73 10.78 -2.49
CA GLY A 65 7.72 12.06 -1.77
C GLY A 65 8.97 12.91 -2.03
N GLU A 66 10.15 12.28 -2.01
CA GLU A 66 11.42 12.96 -2.31
C GLU A 66 11.45 13.53 -3.74
N VAL A 67 11.06 12.72 -4.73
CA VAL A 67 11.02 13.16 -6.14
C VAL A 67 10.04 14.32 -6.35
N VAL A 68 8.87 14.27 -5.71
CA VAL A 68 7.89 15.36 -5.78
C VAL A 68 8.45 16.63 -5.14
N HIS A 69 9.08 16.53 -3.97
CA HIS A 69 9.72 17.69 -3.33
C HIS A 69 10.86 18.28 -4.16
N GLU A 70 11.71 17.45 -4.76
CA GLU A 70 12.77 17.89 -5.68
C GLU A 70 12.18 18.64 -6.89
N LYS A 71 11.10 18.14 -7.50
CA LYS A 71 10.44 18.79 -8.64
C LYS A 71 9.79 20.12 -8.27
N ILE A 72 9.13 20.18 -7.11
CA ILE A 72 8.55 21.42 -6.59
C ILE A 72 9.67 22.45 -6.34
N ALA A 73 10.74 22.05 -5.66
CA ALA A 73 11.88 22.92 -5.38
C ALA A 73 12.54 23.45 -6.67
N ALA A 74 12.73 22.59 -7.68
CA ALA A 74 13.24 22.99 -8.98
C ALA A 74 12.31 23.98 -9.70
N SER A 75 10.99 23.85 -9.55
CA SER A 75 10.03 24.78 -10.15
C SER A 75 10.05 26.18 -9.51
N TYR A 76 10.51 26.31 -8.27
CA TYR A 76 10.67 27.61 -7.60
C TYR A 76 12.01 28.28 -7.89
N GLN A 77 12.98 27.57 -8.47
CA GLN A 77 14.31 28.08 -8.83
C GLN A 77 14.42 28.50 -10.31
N ALA A 78 13.34 28.31 -11.09
CA ALA A 78 13.21 28.70 -12.49
C ALA A 78 12.42 30.00 -12.63
#